data_AF-A0A7V4UCA3-F1
#
_entry.id   AF-A0A7V4UCA3-F1
#
_cell.length_a   1.000
_cell.length_b   1.000
_cell.length_c   1.000
_cell.angle_alpha   90.00
_cell.angle_beta   90.00
_cell.angle_gamma   90.00
#
_symmetry.space_group_name_H-M   'P 1'
#
loop_
_entity.id
_entity.type
_entity.pdbx_description
1 polymer ?
#
loop_
_entity_poly.entity_id
_entity_poly.type
_entity_poly.pdbx_seq_one_letter_code
_entity_poly.pdbx_strand_id
1 'polypeptide(L)'
;MYRLIPFALILALTAYFTSGAPTQAEDFIEIKTIINISSQAGVGVITTAQAEETIAKANEILKQARIKLKVVKVNGPTSASANAGNADGDSSMTRAERDAARAEGGNELDREVGAGKGIKITFGDAPIDGTGIPGVAVHHDRCAICKNRATSQLSGETIAHEIGHILTLTSFHAITSTQVADRGGHAADPNNFMNPSNTRTGTNITTMQAEEMRRKARALGDAVTQPATSVPAVRQQHGSGGRQDLRDDASHPAPPAGLNSNLASHRLGDPDMSLFFMLERALDPFMPMTWRYMWLFDIDNNPGTGVPMFGIPGVERGVQIQINSGGGSISGMVQFLTFPSGPNFPLPPAVIEAEPEFDDTNNPPMGATSIFVSAPYAPLNFSAPQVPMYLVSIEPFPSVVADQIDTVFYTNYDANQPELTVLPPLVPPASTVTFTGSGFTPFTTARLFLDDTLWLPPLTVNPDGSVGGLLPIPLQPPSYGFYFVTVIDDAQRVGFNVLHVLPCIAGDCNRDGVVNSLDIDPFILAVTGATNDPDILCAADVNEDGTVDGLDIQVFVAILLP
;
A
#
# COMPACT_ATOMS: atom_id res chain seq x y z
N MET A 1 16.99 23.70 -54.55
CA MET A 1 17.73 23.87 -53.28
C MET A 1 16.90 23.19 -52.18
N TYR A 2 16.91 21.85 -52.15
CA TYR A 2 16.19 21.07 -51.13
C TYR A 2 17.25 20.49 -50.19
N ARG A 3 17.23 20.93 -48.92
CA ARG A 3 18.17 20.43 -47.91
C ARG A 3 17.73 19.03 -47.49
N LEU A 4 18.63 18.07 -47.69
CA LEU A 4 18.56 16.72 -47.14
C LEU A 4 18.46 16.82 -45.61
N ILE A 5 17.34 16.38 -45.05
CA ILE A 5 17.25 16.03 -43.64
C ILE A 5 18.07 14.74 -43.48
N PRO A 6 19.07 14.68 -42.59
CA PRO A 6 19.91 13.50 -42.46
C PRO A 6 19.06 12.31 -41.99
N PHE A 7 19.22 11.18 -42.68
CA PHE A 7 18.52 9.91 -42.46
C PHE A 7 18.57 9.43 -40.98
N ALA A 8 19.61 9.83 -40.23
CA ALA A 8 19.76 9.59 -38.80
C ALA A 8 18.66 10.25 -37.94
N LEU A 9 18.13 11.41 -38.35
CA LEU A 9 17.05 12.08 -37.63
C LEU A 9 15.69 11.38 -37.85
N ILE A 10 15.49 10.77 -39.02
CA ILE A 10 14.29 9.99 -39.34
C ILE A 10 14.31 8.65 -38.59
N LEU A 11 15.46 7.98 -38.51
CA LEU A 11 15.64 6.78 -37.69
C LEU A 11 15.47 7.05 -36.18
N ALA A 12 16.01 8.16 -35.67
CA ALA A 12 15.83 8.54 -34.27
C ALA A 12 14.37 8.90 -33.93
N LEU A 13 13.64 9.58 -34.83
CA LEU A 13 12.22 9.83 -34.64
C LEU A 13 11.39 8.54 -34.72
N THR A 14 11.72 7.61 -35.62
CA THR A 14 10.94 6.38 -35.79
C THR A 14 11.11 5.44 -34.58
N ALA A 15 12.31 5.34 -34.01
CA ALA A 15 12.56 4.60 -32.76
C ALA A 15 11.86 5.22 -31.54
N TYR A 16 11.68 6.54 -31.52
CA TYR A 16 10.97 7.25 -30.44
C TYR A 16 9.45 7.04 -30.47
N PHE A 17 8.87 6.69 -31.64
CA PHE A 17 7.43 6.44 -31.78
C PHE A 17 7.04 4.95 -31.75
N THR A 18 8.02 4.03 -31.73
CA THR A 18 7.77 2.58 -31.60
C THR A 18 8.01 2.02 -30.19
N SER A 19 8.56 2.82 -29.26
CA SER A 19 8.50 2.46 -27.84
C SER A 19 7.03 2.52 -27.41
N GLY A 20 6.40 1.36 -27.23
CA GLY A 20 5.03 1.26 -26.72
C GLY A 20 4.85 2.19 -25.53
N ALA A 21 3.70 2.86 -25.46
CA ALA A 21 3.39 3.75 -24.35
C ALA A 21 3.76 3.06 -23.02
N PRO A 22 4.53 3.72 -22.13
CA PRO A 22 4.99 3.11 -20.90
C PRO A 22 3.78 2.51 -20.18
N THR A 23 3.82 1.20 -19.94
CA THR A 23 2.81 0.49 -19.16
C THR A 23 2.65 1.25 -17.85
N GLN A 24 1.44 1.68 -17.55
CA GLN A 24 1.14 2.52 -16.38
C GLN A 24 1.78 1.91 -15.13
N ALA A 25 2.42 2.74 -14.30
CA ALA A 25 2.96 2.32 -13.00
C ALA A 25 1.93 1.46 -12.25
N GLU A 26 2.32 0.28 -11.81
CA GLU A 26 1.42 -0.60 -11.07
C GLU A 26 1.50 -0.24 -9.58
N ASP A 27 0.48 0.45 -9.07
CA ASP A 27 0.37 0.70 -7.63
C ASP A 27 -0.03 -0.59 -6.90
N PHE A 28 0.86 -1.13 -6.07
CA PHE A 28 0.56 -2.20 -5.11
C PHE A 28 0.26 -1.63 -3.73
N ILE A 29 -0.54 -2.34 -2.96
CA ILE A 29 -0.73 -2.07 -1.53
C ILE A 29 -0.04 -3.18 -0.76
N GLU A 30 1.02 -2.84 -0.02
CA GLU A 30 1.74 -3.79 0.80
C GLU A 30 1.17 -3.80 2.23
N ILE A 31 0.68 -4.95 2.66
CA ILE A 31 0.13 -5.15 4.01
C ILE A 31 1.14 -5.96 4.82
N LYS A 32 1.73 -5.32 5.82
CA LYS A 32 2.62 -5.98 6.80
C LYS A 32 1.85 -7.08 7.52
N THR A 33 2.41 -8.28 7.53
CA THR A 33 1.74 -9.51 7.94
C THR A 33 2.52 -10.20 9.05
N ILE A 34 1.85 -10.51 10.16
CA ILE A 34 2.40 -11.33 11.24
C ILE A 34 1.81 -12.73 11.14
N ILE A 35 2.66 -13.75 11.25
CA ILE A 35 2.25 -15.14 11.27
C ILE A 35 2.39 -15.69 12.68
N ASN A 36 1.35 -16.33 13.20
CA ASN A 36 1.39 -17.09 14.44
C ASN A 36 1.13 -18.56 14.15
N ILE A 37 1.98 -19.44 14.66
CA ILE A 37 1.82 -20.88 14.54
C ILE A 37 1.45 -21.40 15.93
N SER A 38 0.20 -21.79 16.17
CA SER A 38 -0.20 -22.28 17.49
C SER A 38 0.41 -23.66 17.78
N SER A 39 0.67 -23.97 19.04
CA SER A 39 1.18 -25.29 19.44
C SER A 39 0.13 -26.38 19.18
N GLN A 40 0.39 -27.29 18.25
CA GLN A 40 -0.37 -28.55 18.16
C GLN A 40 0.28 -29.63 19.04
N ALA A 41 -0.57 -30.52 19.55
CA ALA A 41 -0.17 -31.83 20.09
C ALA A 41 -0.05 -32.94 19.00
N GLY A 42 -0.01 -32.61 17.70
CA GLY A 42 -0.19 -33.59 16.60
C GLY A 42 0.65 -33.39 15.32
N VAL A 43 0.61 -34.42 14.44
CA VAL A 43 1.37 -34.56 13.19
C VAL A 43 0.75 -33.70 12.07
N GLY A 44 0.92 -32.39 12.14
CA GLY A 44 0.37 -31.45 11.14
C GLY A 44 0.86 -30.00 11.27
N VAL A 45 1.77 -29.73 12.21
CA VAL A 45 2.29 -28.38 12.49
C VAL A 45 2.94 -27.81 11.23
N ILE A 46 2.41 -26.68 10.77
CA ILE A 46 3.05 -25.91 9.72
C ILE A 46 4.40 -25.41 10.23
N THR A 47 5.46 -25.66 9.47
CA THR A 47 6.77 -25.06 9.77
C THR A 47 6.77 -23.58 9.39
N THR A 48 7.70 -22.80 9.96
CA THR A 48 7.90 -21.39 9.56
C THR A 48 8.06 -21.24 8.04
N ALA A 49 8.90 -22.09 7.42
CA ALA A 49 9.12 -22.05 5.97
C ALA A 49 7.84 -22.37 5.18
N GLN A 50 7.05 -23.35 5.60
CA GLN A 50 5.77 -23.65 4.95
C GLN A 50 4.75 -22.52 5.13
N ALA A 51 4.76 -21.83 6.27
CA ALA A 51 3.88 -20.70 6.51
C ALA A 51 4.21 -19.52 5.60
N GLU A 52 5.50 -19.21 5.44
CA GLU A 52 5.99 -18.19 4.50
C GLU A 52 5.68 -18.57 3.05
N GLU A 53 5.92 -19.82 2.65
CA GLU A 53 5.55 -20.34 1.32
C GLU A 53 4.04 -20.21 1.08
N THR A 54 3.22 -20.50 2.08
CA THR A 54 1.77 -20.35 2.01
C THR A 54 1.35 -18.89 1.77
N ILE A 55 2.01 -17.92 2.41
CA ILE A 55 1.79 -16.50 2.14
C ILE A 55 2.20 -16.12 0.71
N ALA A 56 3.32 -16.67 0.22
CA ALA A 56 3.73 -16.47 -1.17
C ALA A 56 2.66 -16.99 -2.15
N LYS A 57 2.02 -18.14 -1.86
CA LYS A 57 0.90 -18.67 -2.64
C LYS A 57 -0.37 -17.82 -2.55
N ALA A 58 -0.68 -17.26 -1.39
CA ALA A 58 -1.77 -16.27 -1.28
C ALA A 58 -1.51 -15.03 -2.14
N ASN A 59 -0.26 -14.55 -2.17
CA ASN A 59 0.15 -13.39 -2.99
C ASN A 59 0.00 -13.64 -4.51
N GLU A 60 0.13 -14.88 -4.99
CA GLU A 60 -0.15 -15.22 -6.40
C GLU A 60 -1.61 -14.93 -6.80
N ILE A 61 -2.54 -14.97 -5.84
CA ILE A 61 -3.96 -14.64 -6.03
C ILE A 61 -4.19 -13.14 -5.82
N LEU A 62 -3.74 -12.62 -4.69
CA LEU A 62 -3.98 -11.23 -4.27
C LEU A 62 -3.34 -10.18 -5.20
N LYS A 63 -2.29 -10.56 -5.96
CA LYS A 63 -1.72 -9.67 -6.98
C LYS A 63 -2.73 -9.25 -8.05
N GLN A 64 -3.78 -10.03 -8.31
CA GLN A 64 -4.88 -9.64 -9.21
C GLN A 64 -5.63 -8.40 -8.70
N ALA A 65 -5.65 -8.19 -7.38
CA ALA A 65 -6.16 -6.99 -6.73
C ALA A 65 -5.08 -5.94 -6.43
N ARG A 66 -3.85 -6.14 -6.90
CA ARG A 66 -2.67 -5.32 -6.59
C ARG A 66 -2.41 -5.18 -5.09
N ILE A 67 -2.55 -6.28 -4.36
CA ILE A 67 -2.30 -6.36 -2.92
C ILE A 67 -1.20 -7.41 -2.67
N LYS A 68 -0.28 -7.09 -1.75
CA LYS A 68 0.81 -7.97 -1.35
C LYS A 68 0.87 -8.08 0.17
N LEU A 69 0.87 -9.29 0.69
CA LEU A 69 1.17 -9.58 2.08
C LEU A 69 2.70 -9.66 2.25
N LYS A 70 3.28 -8.81 3.09
CA LYS A 70 4.70 -8.87 3.45
C LYS A 70 4.85 -9.42 4.84
N VAL A 71 5.41 -10.62 4.98
CA VAL A 71 5.69 -11.21 6.29
C VAL A 71 6.75 -10.36 6.99
N VAL A 72 6.42 -9.82 8.16
CA VAL A 72 7.36 -9.03 8.98
C VAL A 72 7.78 -9.76 10.25
N LYS A 73 7.03 -10.80 10.65
CA LYS A 73 7.29 -11.58 11.85
C LYS A 73 6.62 -12.94 11.77
N VAL A 74 7.32 -13.98 12.21
CA VAL A 74 6.76 -15.32 12.42
C VAL A 74 6.98 -15.77 13.85
N ASN A 75 5.88 -15.97 14.58
CA ASN A 75 5.86 -16.47 15.94
C ASN A 75 5.67 -17.98 15.93
N GLY A 76 6.68 -18.69 16.44
CA GLY A 76 6.65 -20.15 16.55
C GLY A 76 5.69 -20.65 17.66
N PRO A 77 5.49 -21.99 17.71
CA PRO A 77 4.51 -22.65 18.58
C PRO A 77 4.79 -22.53 20.08
N THR A 78 5.95 -22.02 20.49
CA THR A 78 6.27 -21.81 21.90
C THR A 78 6.03 -20.37 22.36
N SER A 79 5.71 -19.45 21.45
CA SER A 79 5.53 -18.04 21.79
C SER A 79 4.19 -17.79 22.48
N ALA A 80 4.19 -16.86 23.43
CA ALA A 80 2.96 -16.46 24.14
C ALA A 80 1.91 -15.91 23.18
N SER A 81 2.31 -15.06 22.23
CA SER A 81 1.38 -14.49 21.25
C SER A 81 0.83 -15.53 20.26
N ALA A 82 1.58 -16.59 19.92
CA ALA A 82 1.05 -17.66 19.06
C ALA A 82 0.06 -18.58 19.77
N ASN A 83 0.19 -18.72 21.09
CA ASN A 83 -0.74 -19.51 21.91
C ASN A 83 -1.81 -18.67 22.60
N ALA A 84 -1.88 -17.38 22.31
CA ALA A 84 -2.99 -16.55 22.74
C ALA A 84 -4.26 -17.06 22.06
N GLY A 85 -5.20 -17.55 22.87
CA GLY A 85 -6.38 -18.24 22.36
C GLY A 85 -6.17 -19.72 22.03
N ASN A 86 -5.12 -20.37 22.53
CA ASN A 86 -4.97 -21.83 22.48
C ASN A 86 -4.73 -22.34 23.91
N ALA A 87 -5.71 -22.14 24.79
CA ALA A 87 -5.49 -22.23 26.23
C ALA A 87 -5.35 -23.68 26.72
N ASP A 88 -6.03 -24.61 26.05
CA ASP A 88 -5.95 -26.05 26.32
C ASP A 88 -4.85 -26.76 25.52
N GLY A 89 -4.27 -26.09 24.53
CA GLY A 89 -3.13 -26.56 23.74
C GLY A 89 -3.50 -27.54 22.63
N ASP A 90 -4.79 -27.72 22.30
CA ASP A 90 -5.21 -28.65 21.26
C ASP A 90 -5.20 -28.04 19.85
N SER A 91 -5.07 -26.71 19.73
CA SER A 91 -5.15 -25.93 18.48
C SER A 91 -6.48 -26.07 17.73
N SER A 92 -7.54 -26.51 18.42
CA SER A 92 -8.91 -26.58 17.97
C SER A 92 -9.70 -25.42 18.58
N MET A 93 -9.79 -24.32 17.85
CA MET A 93 -10.14 -23.04 18.45
C MET A 93 -11.64 -22.98 18.77
N THR A 94 -11.98 -23.03 20.05
CA THR A 94 -13.33 -22.70 20.53
C THR A 94 -13.66 -21.22 20.24
N ARG A 95 -14.92 -20.80 20.42
CA ARG A 95 -15.28 -19.38 20.19
C ARG A 95 -14.48 -18.43 21.08
N ALA A 96 -14.37 -18.74 22.37
CA ALA A 96 -13.63 -17.90 23.32
C ALA A 96 -12.14 -17.80 22.97
N GLU A 97 -11.57 -18.91 22.49
CA GLU A 97 -10.20 -18.99 22.02
C GLU A 97 -9.94 -18.18 20.76
N ARG A 98 -10.83 -18.25 19.77
CA ARG A 98 -10.75 -17.35 18.61
C ARG A 98 -10.83 -15.89 19.02
N ASP A 99 -11.74 -15.55 19.93
CA ASP A 99 -11.91 -14.16 20.39
C ASP A 99 -10.63 -13.68 21.11
N ALA A 100 -10.00 -14.52 21.92
CA ALA A 100 -8.71 -14.23 22.55
C ALA A 100 -7.55 -14.12 21.55
N ALA A 101 -7.48 -15.01 20.56
CA ALA A 101 -6.47 -15.00 19.51
C ALA A 101 -6.55 -13.72 18.66
N ARG A 102 -7.77 -13.26 18.35
CA ARG A 102 -8.01 -12.02 17.62
C ARG A 102 -7.71 -10.79 18.45
N ALA A 103 -8.11 -10.76 19.72
CA ALA A 103 -7.80 -9.66 20.63
C ALA A 103 -6.28 -9.46 20.80
N GLU A 104 -5.54 -10.53 21.12
CA GLU A 104 -4.07 -10.44 21.16
C GLU A 104 -3.49 -10.17 19.76
N GLY A 105 -4.14 -10.64 18.71
CA GLY A 105 -3.75 -10.34 17.35
C GLY A 105 -3.76 -8.86 16.99
N GLY A 106 -4.83 -8.16 17.34
CA GLY A 106 -4.91 -6.70 17.22
C GLY A 106 -3.82 -6.01 18.04
N ASN A 107 -3.66 -6.39 19.31
CA ASN A 107 -2.64 -5.82 20.20
C ASN A 107 -1.21 -6.03 19.66
N GLU A 108 -0.93 -7.22 19.12
CA GLU A 108 0.36 -7.54 18.53
C GLU A 108 0.61 -6.74 17.25
N LEU A 109 -0.37 -6.62 16.37
CA LEU A 109 -0.25 -5.75 15.19
C LEU A 109 0.01 -4.29 15.59
N ASP A 110 -0.73 -3.78 16.58
CA ASP A 110 -0.56 -2.40 17.03
C ASP A 110 0.83 -2.14 17.62
N ARG A 111 1.39 -3.13 18.32
CA ARG A 111 2.74 -3.07 18.91
C ARG A 111 3.85 -3.18 17.86
N GLU A 112 3.71 -4.08 16.89
CA GLU A 112 4.82 -4.49 16.01
C GLU A 112 4.76 -3.79 14.64
N VAL A 113 3.57 -3.46 14.16
CA VAL A 113 3.31 -2.89 12.83
C VAL A 113 2.83 -1.44 12.93
N GLY A 114 2.06 -1.13 13.97
CA GLY A 114 1.47 0.19 14.22
C GLY A 114 -0.05 0.12 14.34
N ALA A 115 -0.62 1.05 15.11
CA ALA A 115 -2.05 1.10 15.40
C ALA A 115 -2.89 1.08 14.11
N GLY A 116 -3.82 0.11 14.02
CA GLY A 116 -4.72 -0.03 12.87
C GLY A 116 -4.08 -0.51 11.56
N LYS A 117 -2.79 -0.89 11.58
CA LYS A 117 -2.04 -1.39 10.42
C LYS A 117 -1.84 -2.90 10.45
N GLY A 118 -1.54 -3.45 9.29
CA GLY A 118 -1.19 -4.86 9.08
C GLY A 118 -2.33 -5.86 9.22
N ILE A 119 -1.99 -7.13 9.00
CA ILE A 119 -2.86 -8.28 9.16
C ILE A 119 -2.11 -9.38 9.92
N LYS A 120 -2.83 -10.17 10.71
CA LYS A 120 -2.30 -11.33 11.39
C LYS A 120 -2.96 -12.60 10.90
N ILE A 121 -2.14 -13.62 10.63
CA ILE A 121 -2.59 -14.96 10.28
C ILE A 121 -2.15 -15.92 11.37
N THR A 122 -3.11 -16.56 12.03
CA THR A 122 -2.84 -17.62 13.00
C THR A 122 -3.12 -18.98 12.37
N PHE A 123 -2.13 -19.87 12.38
CA PHE A 123 -2.31 -21.26 11.98
C PHE A 123 -2.70 -22.12 13.18
N GLY A 124 -3.85 -22.79 13.10
CA GLY A 124 -4.34 -23.78 14.07
C GLY A 124 -4.73 -25.10 13.40
N ASP A 125 -5.05 -26.15 14.19
CA ASP A 125 -5.51 -27.43 13.64
C ASP A 125 -6.94 -27.35 13.13
N ALA A 126 -7.83 -26.79 13.94
CA ALA A 126 -9.21 -26.51 13.55
C ALA A 126 -9.49 -25.03 13.84
N PRO A 127 -9.58 -24.19 12.79
CA PRO A 127 -9.90 -22.77 12.95
C PRO A 127 -11.20 -22.53 13.70
N ILE A 128 -12.18 -23.45 13.61
CA ILE A 128 -13.35 -23.49 14.47
C ILE A 128 -13.51 -24.93 14.98
N ASP A 129 -13.47 -25.09 16.30
CA ASP A 129 -13.65 -26.39 16.95
C ASP A 129 -14.93 -27.12 16.48
N GLY A 130 -14.80 -28.43 16.29
CA GLY A 130 -15.87 -29.31 15.80
C GLY A 130 -16.26 -29.09 14.33
N THR A 131 -15.56 -28.23 13.58
CA THR A 131 -15.86 -27.99 12.15
C THR A 131 -14.69 -28.40 11.26
N GLY A 132 -15.01 -28.83 10.03
CA GLY A 132 -14.02 -29.14 9.01
C GLY A 132 -13.58 -27.93 8.18
N ILE A 133 -13.88 -26.70 8.60
CA ILE A 133 -13.60 -25.52 7.78
C ILE A 133 -12.09 -25.19 7.81
N PRO A 134 -11.49 -24.85 6.67
CA PRO A 134 -10.05 -24.60 6.59
C PRO A 134 -9.63 -23.21 7.06
N GLY A 135 -10.54 -22.25 7.23
CA GLY A 135 -10.23 -20.89 7.63
C GLY A 135 -11.44 -20.15 8.19
N VAL A 136 -11.17 -19.11 8.96
CA VAL A 136 -12.16 -18.15 9.44
C VAL A 136 -11.51 -16.77 9.60
N ALA A 137 -12.17 -15.76 9.08
CA ALA A 137 -11.97 -14.36 9.41
C ALA A 137 -13.29 -13.73 9.84
N VAL A 138 -13.20 -12.66 10.62
CA VAL A 138 -14.32 -11.74 10.82
C VAL A 138 -14.10 -10.57 9.89
N HIS A 139 -15.17 -10.11 9.24
CA HIS A 139 -15.09 -8.97 8.33
C HIS A 139 -14.46 -7.77 9.05
N HIS A 140 -13.55 -7.08 8.37
CA HIS A 140 -12.81 -5.91 8.88
C HIS A 140 -11.90 -6.14 10.11
N ASP A 141 -11.95 -7.31 10.75
CA ASP A 141 -10.99 -7.72 11.76
C ASP A 141 -9.65 -8.01 11.09
N ARG A 142 -8.55 -7.47 11.62
CA ARG A 142 -7.22 -7.64 11.03
C ARG A 142 -6.64 -9.06 11.23
N CYS A 143 -7.41 -9.98 11.79
CA CYS A 143 -6.95 -11.33 12.11
C CYS A 143 -7.75 -12.41 11.36
N ALA A 144 -7.03 -13.36 10.77
CA ALA A 144 -7.59 -14.61 10.27
C ALA A 144 -6.96 -15.81 11.00
N ILE A 145 -7.74 -16.88 11.13
CA ILE A 145 -7.27 -18.17 11.64
C ILE A 145 -7.42 -19.20 10.53
N CYS A 146 -6.33 -19.87 10.17
CA CYS A 146 -6.26 -20.79 9.04
C CYS A 146 -5.72 -22.16 9.46
N LYS A 147 -6.12 -23.21 8.75
CA LYS A 147 -5.59 -24.56 8.91
C LYS A 147 -4.43 -24.77 7.94
N ASN A 148 -3.43 -25.53 8.37
CA ASN A 148 -2.46 -26.12 7.44
C ASN A 148 -3.14 -27.23 6.60
N ARG A 149 -3.35 -26.99 5.31
CA ARG A 149 -3.93 -27.95 4.37
C ARG A 149 -2.85 -28.86 3.77
N ALA A 150 -3.27 -29.79 2.91
CA ALA A 150 -2.37 -30.80 2.32
C ALA A 150 -1.20 -30.20 1.52
N THR A 151 -1.33 -28.97 1.01
CA THR A 151 -0.27 -28.26 0.28
C THR A 151 -0.29 -26.77 0.65
N SER A 152 0.87 -26.10 0.56
CA SER A 152 0.99 -24.65 0.74
C SER A 152 0.11 -23.87 -0.25
N GLN A 153 -0.13 -24.41 -1.45
CA GLN A 153 -1.06 -23.86 -2.43
C GLN A 153 -2.50 -23.82 -1.88
N LEU A 154 -3.01 -24.94 -1.38
CA LEU A 154 -4.36 -25.01 -0.83
C LEU A 154 -4.52 -24.14 0.41
N SER A 155 -3.49 -24.07 1.26
CA SER A 155 -3.45 -23.17 2.41
C SER A 155 -3.43 -21.70 1.96
N GLY A 156 -2.71 -21.37 0.88
CA GLY A 156 -2.61 -20.02 0.32
C GLY A 156 -3.92 -19.53 -0.28
N GLU A 157 -4.66 -20.40 -0.97
CA GLU A 157 -6.04 -20.14 -1.40
C GLU A 157 -6.98 -19.87 -0.23
N THR A 158 -6.83 -20.63 0.85
CA THR A 158 -7.59 -20.40 2.09
C THR A 158 -7.27 -19.02 2.66
N ILE A 159 -6.00 -18.65 2.78
CA ILE A 159 -5.60 -17.33 3.26
C ILE A 159 -6.17 -16.23 2.35
N ALA A 160 -5.98 -16.32 1.03
CA ALA A 160 -6.47 -15.30 0.11
C ALA A 160 -7.98 -15.04 0.28
N HIS A 161 -8.77 -16.10 0.47
CA HIS A 161 -10.20 -15.99 0.78
C HIS A 161 -10.48 -15.27 2.10
N GLU A 162 -9.82 -15.67 3.19
CA GLU A 162 -10.02 -15.02 4.49
C GLU A 162 -9.57 -13.55 4.45
N ILE A 163 -8.49 -13.24 3.72
CA ILE A 163 -8.06 -11.87 3.45
C ILE A 163 -9.14 -11.09 2.68
N GLY A 164 -9.84 -11.71 1.73
CA GLY A 164 -11.00 -11.10 1.07
C GLY A 164 -12.04 -10.61 2.09
N HIS A 165 -12.36 -11.42 3.10
CA HIS A 165 -13.26 -11.01 4.18
C HIS A 165 -12.71 -9.88 5.06
N ILE A 166 -11.42 -9.93 5.43
CA ILE A 166 -10.77 -8.84 6.16
C ILE A 166 -10.84 -7.52 5.35
N LEU A 167 -10.66 -7.64 4.03
CA LEU A 167 -10.69 -6.54 3.07
C LEU A 167 -12.08 -6.36 2.44
N THR A 168 -13.11 -6.27 3.29
CA THR A 168 -14.48 -5.80 2.97
C THR A 168 -15.31 -6.67 2.02
N LEU A 169 -14.87 -7.87 1.61
CA LEU A 169 -15.75 -8.79 0.86
C LEU A 169 -16.74 -9.50 1.79
N THR A 170 -17.78 -8.76 2.17
CA THR A 170 -18.84 -9.20 3.11
C THR A 170 -20.09 -9.68 2.37
N SER A 171 -21.18 -9.88 3.10
CA SER A 171 -22.48 -10.23 2.52
C SER A 171 -22.92 -9.25 1.43
N PHE A 172 -23.40 -9.77 0.31
CA PHE A 172 -23.96 -8.97 -0.79
C PHE A 172 -22.98 -8.00 -1.48
N HIS A 173 -21.67 -8.14 -1.30
CA HIS A 173 -20.71 -7.40 -2.11
C HIS A 173 -20.89 -7.72 -3.60
N ALA A 174 -20.60 -6.74 -4.47
CA ALA A 174 -20.71 -6.93 -5.91
C ALA A 174 -19.57 -7.83 -6.42
N ILE A 175 -19.94 -8.95 -7.06
CA ILE A 175 -18.99 -9.84 -7.75
C ILE A 175 -18.86 -9.40 -9.20
N THR A 176 -20.00 -9.14 -9.84
CA THR A 176 -20.10 -8.55 -11.19
C THR A 176 -21.23 -7.52 -11.20
N SER A 177 -21.48 -6.87 -12.34
CA SER A 177 -22.60 -5.93 -12.48
C SER A 177 -23.99 -6.57 -12.30
N THR A 178 -24.09 -7.90 -12.33
CA THR A 178 -25.37 -8.63 -12.21
C THR A 178 -25.37 -9.69 -11.11
N GLN A 179 -24.25 -9.89 -10.42
CA GLN A 179 -24.11 -10.90 -9.38
C GLN A 179 -23.57 -10.27 -8.10
N VAL A 180 -24.20 -10.61 -6.98
CA VAL A 180 -23.78 -10.25 -5.64
C VAL A 180 -23.49 -11.51 -4.84
N ALA A 181 -22.64 -11.38 -3.84
CA ALA A 181 -22.33 -12.47 -2.93
C ALA A 181 -23.52 -12.88 -2.06
N ASP A 182 -23.47 -14.10 -1.53
CA ASP A 182 -24.47 -14.58 -0.59
C ASP A 182 -24.37 -13.88 0.79
N ARG A 183 -25.15 -14.34 1.78
CA ARG A 183 -25.12 -13.79 3.15
C ARG A 183 -23.79 -14.01 3.89
N GLY A 184 -22.97 -14.95 3.45
CA GLY A 184 -21.62 -15.17 3.99
C GLY A 184 -20.55 -14.37 3.26
N GLY A 185 -20.91 -13.66 2.19
CA GLY A 185 -19.94 -13.01 1.32
C GLY A 185 -19.28 -13.98 0.34
N HIS A 186 -19.93 -15.08 0.00
CA HIS A 186 -19.39 -16.05 -0.95
C HIS A 186 -19.91 -15.85 -2.37
N ALA A 187 -19.05 -16.18 -3.34
CA ALA A 187 -19.37 -16.24 -4.76
C ALA A 187 -19.89 -17.63 -5.15
N ALA A 188 -20.92 -17.68 -6.00
CA ALA A 188 -21.44 -18.94 -6.53
C ALA A 188 -20.52 -19.60 -7.57
N ASP A 189 -19.65 -18.82 -8.24
CA ASP A 189 -18.71 -19.31 -9.24
C ASP A 189 -17.58 -20.13 -8.57
N PRO A 190 -17.39 -21.41 -8.93
CA PRO A 190 -16.33 -22.25 -8.35
C PRO A 190 -14.91 -21.77 -8.65
N ASN A 191 -14.71 -20.95 -9.69
CA ASN A 191 -13.39 -20.41 -10.03
C ASN A 191 -13.07 -19.12 -9.26
N ASN A 192 -14.07 -18.50 -8.62
CA ASN A 192 -13.88 -17.29 -7.82
C ASN A 192 -13.22 -17.63 -6.48
N PHE A 193 -12.26 -16.83 -6.05
CA PHE A 193 -11.56 -17.09 -4.78
C PHE A 193 -12.47 -16.98 -3.54
N MET A 194 -13.58 -16.23 -3.63
CA MET A 194 -14.62 -16.16 -2.59
C MET A 194 -15.63 -17.32 -2.64
N ASN A 195 -15.41 -18.36 -3.43
CA ASN A 195 -16.25 -19.57 -3.38
C ASN A 195 -16.10 -20.28 -2.01
N PRO A 196 -17.18 -20.88 -1.45
CA PRO A 196 -17.16 -21.39 -0.08
C PRO A 196 -16.18 -22.56 0.16
N SER A 197 -15.91 -22.81 1.44
CA SER A 197 -14.63 -23.32 1.94
C SER A 197 -14.30 -24.80 1.75
N ASN A 198 -15.27 -25.65 1.39
CA ASN A 198 -15.09 -27.09 1.41
C ASN A 198 -14.42 -27.69 0.15
N THR A 199 -14.35 -26.96 -0.96
CA THR A 199 -13.77 -27.44 -2.24
C THR A 199 -12.79 -26.45 -2.89
N ARG A 200 -12.29 -25.46 -2.13
CA ARG A 200 -11.52 -24.30 -2.65
C ARG A 200 -10.37 -24.72 -3.58
N THR A 201 -10.52 -24.30 -4.84
CA THR A 201 -9.49 -24.25 -5.91
C THR A 201 -9.64 -22.99 -6.78
N GLY A 202 -10.68 -22.16 -6.53
CA GLY A 202 -10.90 -20.91 -7.24
C GLY A 202 -9.84 -19.87 -6.87
N THR A 203 -9.31 -19.18 -7.87
CA THR A 203 -8.23 -18.19 -7.72
C THR A 203 -8.56 -16.86 -8.40
N ASN A 204 -9.70 -16.75 -9.10
CA ASN A 204 -10.04 -15.55 -9.84
C ASN A 204 -10.62 -14.48 -8.91
N ILE A 205 -10.08 -13.26 -9.00
CA ILE A 205 -10.64 -12.05 -8.39
C ILE A 205 -11.31 -11.22 -9.48
N THR A 206 -12.57 -10.82 -9.32
CA THR A 206 -13.21 -9.92 -10.28
C THR A 206 -12.75 -8.48 -10.08
N THR A 207 -12.91 -7.62 -11.10
CA THR A 207 -12.55 -6.20 -11.00
C THR A 207 -13.27 -5.49 -9.84
N MET A 208 -14.56 -5.78 -9.62
CA MET A 208 -15.33 -5.18 -8.52
C MET A 208 -14.82 -5.64 -7.15
N GLN A 209 -14.49 -6.92 -7.00
CA GLN A 209 -13.87 -7.43 -5.77
C GLN A 209 -12.50 -6.79 -5.54
N ALA A 210 -11.67 -6.70 -6.58
CA ALA A 210 -10.35 -6.07 -6.50
C ALA A 210 -10.43 -4.58 -6.14
N GLU A 211 -11.41 -3.85 -6.65
CA GLU A 211 -11.65 -2.44 -6.26
C GLU A 211 -12.07 -2.31 -4.81
N GLU A 212 -13.01 -3.16 -4.37
CA GLU A 212 -13.52 -3.18 -3.00
C GLU A 212 -12.40 -3.49 -1.99
N MET A 213 -11.64 -4.58 -2.22
CA MET A 213 -10.51 -4.95 -1.37
C MET A 213 -9.45 -3.85 -1.27
N ARG A 214 -9.17 -3.16 -2.38
CA ARG A 214 -8.19 -2.06 -2.40
C ARG A 214 -8.58 -0.89 -1.51
N ARG A 215 -9.88 -0.65 -1.26
CA ARG A 215 -10.31 0.43 -0.35
C ARG A 215 -9.80 0.20 1.07
N LYS A 216 -10.08 -0.98 1.64
CA LYS A 216 -9.62 -1.32 2.99
C LYS A 216 -8.13 -1.60 3.05
N ALA A 217 -7.55 -2.19 2.01
CA ALA A 217 -6.12 -2.46 1.96
C ALA A 217 -5.29 -1.19 2.17
N ARG A 218 -5.70 -0.03 1.62
CA ARG A 218 -4.98 1.25 1.83
C ARG A 218 -4.99 1.70 3.29
N ALA A 219 -6.01 1.36 4.05
CA ALA A 219 -6.06 1.66 5.48
C ALA A 219 -5.08 0.76 6.27
N LEU A 220 -4.98 -0.52 5.91
CA LEU A 220 -4.15 -1.51 6.62
C LEU A 220 -2.69 -1.54 6.16
N GLY A 221 -2.42 -1.20 4.91
CA GLY A 221 -1.12 -1.28 4.28
C GLY A 221 -0.49 0.08 3.97
N ASP A 222 0.66 0.00 3.32
CA ASP A 222 1.40 1.11 2.75
C ASP A 222 1.23 1.06 1.22
N ALA A 223 0.94 2.20 0.59
CA ALA A 223 0.89 2.27 -0.87
C ALA A 223 2.32 2.24 -1.42
N VAL A 224 2.59 1.27 -2.29
CA VAL A 224 3.89 1.10 -2.95
C VAL A 224 3.66 1.25 -4.45
N THR A 225 4.05 2.39 -5.01
CA THR A 225 4.01 2.59 -6.46
C THR A 225 5.18 1.87 -7.11
N GLN A 226 4.89 0.97 -8.05
CA GLN A 226 5.88 0.38 -8.95
C GLN A 226 5.88 1.19 -10.26
N PRO A 227 6.80 2.14 -10.48
CA PRO A 227 6.91 2.79 -11.77
C PRO A 227 7.22 1.75 -12.87
N ALA A 228 6.69 1.98 -14.06
CA ALA A 228 6.94 1.21 -15.27
C ALA A 228 8.43 0.85 -15.41
N THR A 229 8.71 -0.26 -16.07
CA THR A 229 9.99 -0.98 -16.26
C THR A 229 11.21 -0.19 -16.76
N SER A 230 11.29 1.14 -16.65
CA SER A 230 12.44 1.93 -17.10
C SER A 230 12.73 3.19 -16.27
N VAL A 231 12.06 3.43 -15.14
CA VAL A 231 12.33 4.62 -14.31
C VAL A 231 12.67 4.19 -12.87
N PRO A 232 13.75 4.71 -12.25
CA PRO A 232 14.08 4.43 -10.85
C PRO A 232 12.87 4.64 -9.95
N ALA A 233 12.68 3.83 -8.90
CA ALA A 233 11.66 4.14 -7.89
C ALA A 233 11.99 5.51 -7.30
N VAL A 234 11.12 6.49 -7.52
CA VAL A 234 11.21 7.81 -6.90
C VAL A 234 10.16 7.84 -5.80
N ARG A 235 10.59 8.09 -4.57
CA ARG A 235 9.67 8.42 -3.48
C ARG A 235 8.94 9.69 -3.90
N GLN A 236 7.64 9.60 -4.12
CA GLN A 236 6.89 10.80 -4.48
C GLN A 236 6.75 11.65 -3.24
N GLN A 237 6.94 12.97 -3.37
CA GLN A 237 6.77 13.86 -2.24
C GLN A 237 5.29 13.83 -1.84
N HIS A 238 5.00 13.43 -0.62
CA HIS A 238 3.67 13.54 -0.04
C HIS A 238 3.63 14.67 0.97
N GLY A 239 2.50 15.37 1.04
CA GLY A 239 2.17 16.21 2.17
C GLY A 239 1.21 15.48 3.10
N SER A 240 1.41 15.55 4.42
CA SER A 240 0.47 14.96 5.38
C SER A 240 0.46 15.68 6.73
N GLY A 241 -0.65 15.57 7.44
CA GLY A 241 -0.83 16.04 8.82
C GLY A 241 -2.14 15.53 9.40
N GLY A 242 -2.17 15.18 10.68
CA GLY A 242 -3.39 14.69 11.33
C GLY A 242 -3.24 14.62 12.84
N ARG A 243 -4.35 14.54 13.56
CA ARG A 243 -4.39 14.42 15.02
C ARG A 243 -5.70 13.79 15.47
N GLN A 244 -5.62 12.95 16.49
CA GLN A 244 -6.78 12.50 17.25
C GLN A 244 -6.99 13.46 18.42
N ASP A 245 -8.24 13.85 18.69
CA ASP A 245 -8.53 14.56 19.92
C ASP A 245 -8.30 13.63 21.11
N LEU A 246 -7.38 14.03 21.99
CA LEU A 246 -6.99 13.27 23.16
C LEU A 246 -7.68 13.78 24.42
N ARG A 247 -8.44 14.88 24.31
CA ARG A 247 -9.06 15.52 25.46
C ARG A 247 -10.46 14.98 25.70
N ASP A 248 -11.15 14.49 24.67
CA ASP A 248 -12.55 14.03 24.74
C ASP A 248 -13.40 15.12 25.44
N ASP A 249 -13.00 16.39 25.23
CA ASP A 249 -13.50 17.55 25.96
C ASP A 249 -14.71 18.19 25.28
N ALA A 250 -15.15 17.62 24.15
CA ALA A 250 -16.40 17.95 23.48
C ALA A 250 -17.62 17.40 24.25
N SER A 251 -17.71 17.72 25.53
CA SER A 251 -18.96 17.71 26.28
C SER A 251 -19.85 18.90 25.87
N HIS A 252 -20.02 19.13 24.56
CA HIS A 252 -21.05 20.04 24.11
C HIS A 252 -22.42 19.37 24.30
N PRO A 253 -23.39 19.99 24.98
CA PRO A 253 -24.68 19.37 25.27
C PRO A 253 -25.53 19.08 24.02
N ALA A 254 -25.15 19.60 22.86
CA ALA A 254 -25.81 19.35 21.58
C ALA A 254 -24.96 18.43 20.69
N PRO A 255 -25.25 17.11 20.66
CA PRO A 255 -24.69 16.24 19.62
C PRO A 255 -25.10 16.72 18.23
N PRO A 256 -24.26 16.56 17.19
CA PRO A 256 -22.99 15.84 17.10
C PRO A 256 -21.78 16.78 16.87
N ALA A 257 -21.61 17.79 17.73
CA ALA A 257 -20.58 18.82 17.55
C ALA A 257 -19.13 18.35 17.75
N GLY A 258 -18.91 17.24 18.46
CA GLY A 258 -17.58 16.76 18.84
C GLY A 258 -16.78 16.16 17.69
N LEU A 259 -15.53 16.58 17.59
CA LEU A 259 -14.53 16.13 16.64
C LEU A 259 -13.67 15.05 17.29
N ASN A 260 -13.57 13.88 16.67
CA ASN A 260 -12.74 12.79 17.16
C ASN A 260 -11.32 12.85 16.57
N SER A 261 -11.21 13.04 15.25
CA SER A 261 -9.90 13.08 14.59
C SER A 261 -9.95 13.87 13.30
N ASN A 262 -8.77 14.34 12.85
CA ASN A 262 -8.58 14.89 11.52
C ASN A 262 -7.33 14.33 10.84
N LEU A 263 -7.36 14.29 9.51
CA LEU A 263 -6.26 13.89 8.64
C LEU A 263 -6.34 14.68 7.32
N ALA A 264 -5.20 15.17 6.88
CA ALA A 264 -5.03 15.88 5.63
C ALA A 264 -3.86 15.24 4.87
N SER A 265 -4.04 14.98 3.58
CA SER A 265 -3.01 14.38 2.74
C SER A 265 -3.01 14.95 1.31
N HIS A 266 -1.82 15.06 0.73
CA HIS A 266 -1.60 15.48 -0.65
C HIS A 266 -0.47 14.66 -1.25
N ARG A 267 -0.56 14.38 -2.55
CA ARG A 267 0.50 13.74 -3.32
C ARG A 267 1.02 14.76 -4.31
N LEU A 268 2.33 14.96 -4.38
CA LEU A 268 2.91 15.95 -5.29
C LEU A 268 2.48 15.67 -6.73
N GLY A 269 1.93 16.68 -7.38
CA GLY A 269 1.39 16.59 -8.74
C GLY A 269 -0.12 16.34 -8.78
N ASP A 270 -0.73 15.86 -7.70
CA ASP A 270 -2.19 15.74 -7.64
C ASP A 270 -2.82 17.14 -7.57
N PRO A 271 -3.90 17.39 -8.33
CA PRO A 271 -4.56 18.70 -8.34
C PRO A 271 -5.30 18.99 -7.03
N ASP A 272 -5.65 17.94 -6.29
CA ASP A 272 -6.50 17.99 -5.10
C ASP A 272 -5.81 17.40 -3.87
N MET A 273 -6.14 17.97 -2.71
CA MET A 273 -5.80 17.53 -1.37
C MET A 273 -7.00 16.82 -0.74
N SER A 274 -6.74 15.70 -0.06
CA SER A 274 -7.75 14.96 0.69
C SER A 274 -7.81 15.48 2.13
N LEU A 275 -8.99 15.84 2.57
CA LEU A 275 -9.31 16.27 3.93
C LEU A 275 -10.29 15.28 4.54
N PHE A 276 -9.98 14.77 5.71
CA PHE A 276 -10.73 13.74 6.40
C PHE A 276 -10.91 14.09 7.87
N PHE A 277 -12.11 13.90 8.40
CA PHE A 277 -12.32 13.98 9.84
C PHE A 277 -13.47 13.07 10.30
N MET A 278 -13.42 12.70 11.57
CA MET A 278 -14.44 11.88 12.23
C MET A 278 -15.15 12.67 13.31
N LEU A 279 -16.45 12.41 13.46
CA LEU A 279 -17.25 12.93 14.56
C LEU A 279 -17.27 11.92 15.71
N GLU A 280 -17.36 12.40 16.95
CA GLU A 280 -17.50 11.54 18.13
C GLU A 280 -18.80 10.72 18.13
N ARG A 281 -19.84 11.21 17.46
CA ARG A 281 -21.19 10.60 17.44
C ARG A 281 -21.73 10.48 16.03
N ALA A 282 -22.60 9.50 15.84
CA ALA A 282 -23.34 9.32 14.59
C ALA A 282 -24.20 10.56 14.29
N LEU A 283 -24.28 10.93 13.02
CA LEU A 283 -25.33 11.82 12.52
C LEU A 283 -26.65 11.04 12.39
N ASP A 284 -27.72 11.55 13.01
CA ASP A 284 -29.07 11.00 12.80
C ASP A 284 -29.65 11.53 11.48
N PRO A 285 -29.86 10.68 10.45
CA PRO A 285 -30.39 11.11 9.16
C PRO A 285 -31.85 11.58 9.22
N PHE A 286 -32.58 11.27 10.30
CA PHE A 286 -33.99 11.62 10.48
C PHE A 286 -34.18 12.90 11.28
N MET A 287 -33.20 13.31 12.10
CA MET A 287 -33.26 14.54 12.87
C MET A 287 -32.85 15.74 12.00
N PRO A 288 -33.73 16.74 11.76
CA PRO A 288 -33.38 17.92 11.00
C PRO A 288 -32.31 18.74 11.73
N MET A 289 -31.09 18.78 11.18
CA MET A 289 -30.00 19.57 11.75
C MET A 289 -29.12 20.17 10.65
N THR A 290 -28.49 21.29 10.98
CA THR A 290 -27.46 21.92 10.14
C THR A 290 -26.24 22.23 11.00
N TRP A 291 -25.10 21.69 10.61
CA TRP A 291 -23.82 21.82 11.29
C TRP A 291 -22.78 22.42 10.35
N ARG A 292 -21.85 23.20 10.88
CA ARG A 292 -20.76 23.77 10.10
C ARG A 292 -19.43 23.42 10.73
N TYR A 293 -18.50 23.00 9.90
CA TYR A 293 -17.11 22.78 10.26
C TYR A 293 -16.26 23.67 9.37
N MET A 294 -15.13 24.14 9.89
CA MET A 294 -14.15 24.87 9.10
C MET A 294 -12.78 24.28 9.31
N TRP A 295 -12.14 23.92 8.20
CA TRP A 295 -10.72 23.70 8.15
C TRP A 295 -10.03 25.02 7.87
N LEU A 296 -9.10 25.44 8.72
CA LEU A 296 -8.39 26.72 8.61
C LEU A 296 -6.89 26.44 8.43
N PHE A 297 -6.22 27.24 7.62
CA PHE A 297 -4.81 27.08 7.29
C PHE A 297 -4.06 28.40 7.47
N ASP A 298 -2.93 28.34 8.18
CA ASP A 298 -1.88 29.36 8.22
C ASP A 298 -0.81 28.98 7.19
N ILE A 299 -0.97 29.50 5.97
CA ILE A 299 -0.30 28.96 4.78
C ILE A 299 1.20 29.32 4.69
N ASP A 300 1.64 30.29 5.50
CA ASP A 300 3.02 30.74 5.59
C ASP A 300 3.63 30.52 6.99
N ASN A 301 2.89 29.87 7.90
CA ASN A 301 3.31 29.56 9.27
C ASN A 301 3.75 30.81 10.02
N ASN A 302 2.98 31.89 9.85
CA ASN A 302 3.25 33.18 10.45
C ASN A 302 1.97 33.72 11.09
N PRO A 303 1.87 33.70 12.44
CA PRO A 303 0.67 34.18 13.12
C PRO A 303 0.44 35.70 12.97
N GLY A 304 1.39 36.45 12.40
CA GLY A 304 1.25 37.88 12.10
C GLY A 304 0.64 38.20 10.74
N THR A 305 0.47 37.22 9.85
CA THR A 305 -0.21 37.33 8.55
C THR A 305 -1.68 36.89 8.67
N GLY A 306 -2.44 36.97 7.57
CA GLY A 306 -3.84 36.56 7.56
C GLY A 306 -4.77 37.37 8.47
N VAL A 307 -5.81 36.71 9.00
CA VAL A 307 -6.75 37.28 9.97
C VAL A 307 -6.98 36.35 11.15
N PRO A 308 -7.32 36.90 12.33
CA PRO A 308 -7.77 36.06 13.44
C PRO A 308 -9.15 35.48 13.14
N MET A 309 -9.26 34.15 13.10
CA MET A 309 -10.52 33.42 12.97
C MET A 309 -10.71 32.55 14.20
N PHE A 310 -11.81 32.73 14.93
CA PHE A 310 -12.12 31.92 16.13
C PHE A 310 -11.03 31.91 17.21
N GLY A 311 -10.25 32.99 17.31
CA GLY A 311 -9.10 33.09 18.22
C GLY A 311 -7.80 32.49 17.68
N ILE A 312 -7.82 31.92 16.48
CA ILE A 312 -6.64 31.41 15.77
C ILE A 312 -6.06 32.55 14.92
N PRO A 313 -4.84 33.04 15.21
CA PRO A 313 -4.16 34.04 14.39
C PRO A 313 -3.61 33.41 13.09
N GLY A 314 -3.20 34.23 12.12
CA GLY A 314 -2.49 33.69 10.95
C GLY A 314 -3.37 32.99 9.91
N VAL A 315 -4.69 33.13 9.90
CA VAL A 315 -5.53 32.34 8.96
C VAL A 315 -5.66 33.07 7.62
N GLU A 316 -5.19 32.46 6.52
CA GLU A 316 -5.36 32.98 5.15
C GLU A 316 -6.29 32.15 4.28
N ARG A 317 -6.46 30.86 4.56
CA ARG A 317 -7.31 29.95 3.78
C ARG A 317 -8.23 29.15 4.68
N GLY A 318 -9.35 28.71 4.12
CA GLY A 318 -10.19 27.72 4.77
C GLY A 318 -11.07 26.92 3.83
N VAL A 319 -11.55 25.80 4.35
CA VAL A 319 -12.56 24.96 3.71
C VAL A 319 -13.73 24.86 4.69
N GLN A 320 -14.85 25.47 4.33
CA GLN A 320 -16.09 25.39 5.10
C GLN A 320 -16.92 24.20 4.63
N ILE A 321 -17.41 23.43 5.58
CA ILE A 321 -18.18 22.21 5.36
C ILE A 321 -19.48 22.36 6.12
N GLN A 322 -20.60 22.43 5.40
CA GLN A 322 -21.94 22.45 5.98
C GLN A 322 -22.60 21.09 5.81
N ILE A 323 -22.95 20.45 6.91
CA ILE A 323 -23.66 19.17 6.92
C ILE A 323 -25.12 19.43 7.25
N ASN A 324 -26.02 18.89 6.44
CA ASN A 324 -27.46 18.92 6.70
C ASN A 324 -27.97 17.49 6.82
N SER A 325 -28.67 17.20 7.91
CA SER A 325 -29.41 15.95 8.12
C SER A 325 -30.91 16.23 8.18
N GLY A 326 -31.73 15.24 7.83
CA GLY A 326 -33.18 15.30 7.92
C GLY A 326 -33.87 14.49 6.81
N GLY A 327 -35.07 14.02 7.10
CA GLY A 327 -35.89 13.28 6.12
C GLY A 327 -35.29 11.95 5.66
N GLY A 328 -34.41 11.34 6.46
CA GLY A 328 -33.72 10.09 6.13
C GLY A 328 -32.51 10.28 5.23
N SER A 329 -31.97 11.50 5.13
CA SER A 329 -30.81 11.82 4.29
C SER A 329 -29.81 12.69 5.02
N ILE A 330 -28.53 12.56 4.63
CA ILE A 330 -27.45 13.43 5.07
C ILE A 330 -26.77 13.98 3.82
N SER A 331 -26.49 15.28 3.79
CA SER A 331 -25.83 15.95 2.67
C SER A 331 -24.76 16.92 3.16
N GLY A 332 -23.66 17.03 2.42
CA GLY A 332 -22.56 17.95 2.73
C GLY A 332 -22.35 18.98 1.62
N MET A 333 -22.39 20.26 1.95
CA MET A 333 -21.96 21.34 1.06
C MET A 333 -20.58 21.82 1.47
N VAL A 334 -19.69 22.00 0.50
CA VAL A 334 -18.31 22.42 0.77
C VAL A 334 -18.01 23.70 0.02
N GLN A 335 -17.30 24.62 0.67
CA GLN A 335 -16.90 25.90 0.09
C GLN A 335 -15.45 26.21 0.44
N PHE A 336 -14.67 26.61 -0.56
CA PHE A 336 -13.34 27.18 -0.36
C PHE A 336 -13.43 28.65 0.03
N LEU A 337 -12.61 29.07 0.99
CA LEU A 337 -12.58 30.43 1.54
C LEU A 337 -11.16 31.01 1.51
N THR A 338 -11.07 32.29 1.19
CA THR A 338 -9.84 33.09 1.27
C THR A 338 -10.03 34.30 2.19
N PHE A 339 -9.10 34.52 3.11
CA PHE A 339 -9.16 35.61 4.09
C PHE A 339 -8.05 36.65 3.87
N PRO A 340 -8.27 37.95 4.22
CA PRO A 340 -9.55 38.58 4.59
C PRO A 340 -10.52 38.72 3.41
N SER A 341 -10.00 38.68 2.18
CA SER A 341 -10.77 38.86 0.95
C SER A 341 -10.13 38.08 -0.18
N GLY A 342 -10.92 37.26 -0.86
CA GLY A 342 -10.50 36.55 -2.06
C GLY A 342 -11.66 35.78 -2.69
N PRO A 343 -11.41 35.03 -3.77
CA PRO A 343 -12.44 34.24 -4.40
C PRO A 343 -12.88 33.10 -3.46
N ASN A 344 -14.17 33.09 -3.14
CA ASN A 344 -14.82 31.93 -2.51
C ASN A 344 -15.57 31.18 -3.60
N PHE A 345 -15.44 29.87 -3.64
CA PHE A 345 -16.09 29.05 -4.65
C PHE A 345 -16.56 27.72 -4.07
N PRO A 346 -17.66 27.15 -4.60
CA PRO A 346 -18.14 25.85 -4.16
C PRO A 346 -17.15 24.76 -4.54
N LEU A 347 -17.00 23.77 -3.67
CA LEU A 347 -16.27 22.54 -3.90
C LEU A 347 -17.25 21.38 -4.13
N PRO A 348 -16.79 20.23 -4.64
CA PRO A 348 -17.60 19.01 -4.65
C PRO A 348 -18.20 18.74 -3.26
N PRO A 349 -19.44 18.22 -3.19
CA PRO A 349 -20.06 17.83 -1.93
C PRO A 349 -19.15 16.92 -1.09
N ALA A 350 -19.23 17.04 0.23
CA ALA A 350 -18.52 16.12 1.11
C ALA A 350 -19.11 14.71 0.95
N VAL A 351 -18.24 13.71 0.87
CA VAL A 351 -18.66 12.31 0.98
C VAL A 351 -18.80 12.02 2.46
N ILE A 352 -20.00 11.62 2.87
CA ILE A 352 -20.34 11.35 4.26
C ILE A 352 -20.63 9.86 4.36
N GLU A 353 -19.82 9.16 5.13
CA GLU A 353 -20.00 7.75 5.38
C GLU A 353 -20.40 7.59 6.85
N ALA A 354 -21.65 7.18 7.06
CA ALA A 354 -22.06 6.64 8.35
C ALA A 354 -21.54 5.21 8.40
N GLU A 355 -20.71 4.88 9.40
CA GLU A 355 -20.24 3.51 9.56
C GLU A 355 -21.43 2.64 10.01
N PRO A 356 -21.89 1.64 9.22
CA PRO A 356 -23.11 0.90 9.52
C PRO A 356 -23.00 -0.08 10.71
N GLU A 357 -21.80 -0.34 11.23
CA GLU A 357 -21.56 -1.44 12.19
C GLU A 357 -21.88 -1.14 13.67
N PHE A 358 -22.60 -0.06 13.97
CA PHE A 358 -23.15 0.17 15.32
C PHE A 358 -24.67 0.15 15.45
N ASP A 359 -25.40 -0.21 14.39
CA ASP A 359 -26.83 -0.46 14.49
C ASP A 359 -27.09 -1.97 14.61
N ASP A 360 -26.97 -2.50 15.84
CA ASP A 360 -27.88 -3.57 16.29
C ASP A 360 -27.79 -3.97 17.79
N THR A 361 -26.96 -3.36 18.65
CA THR A 361 -27.03 -3.63 20.11
C THR A 361 -26.76 -2.42 21.03
N ASN A 362 -27.82 -1.71 21.43
CA ASN A 362 -28.05 -0.94 22.67
C ASN A 362 -26.93 -0.12 23.39
N ASN A 363 -25.78 0.15 22.78
CA ASN A 363 -24.85 1.21 23.17
C ASN A 363 -23.85 1.44 22.03
N PRO A 364 -23.98 2.52 21.23
CA PRO A 364 -23.00 2.82 20.19
C PRO A 364 -21.67 3.27 20.84
N PRO A 365 -20.52 2.66 20.52
CA PRO A 365 -19.21 3.25 20.75
C PRO A 365 -19.05 4.55 19.96
N MET A 366 -18.19 5.43 20.48
CA MET A 366 -17.91 6.75 19.96
C MET A 366 -17.15 6.66 18.62
N GLY A 367 -17.59 7.38 17.57
CA GLY A 367 -16.91 7.44 16.26
C GLY A 367 -17.71 7.04 15.01
N ALA A 368 -19.03 7.26 14.93
CA ALA A 368 -19.89 6.61 13.93
C ALA A 368 -20.12 7.37 12.60
N THR A 369 -19.53 8.55 12.38
CA THR A 369 -19.65 9.25 11.08
C THR A 369 -18.33 9.85 10.65
N SER A 370 -17.91 9.49 9.44
CA SER A 370 -16.71 10.02 8.78
C SER A 370 -17.08 10.94 7.62
N ILE A 371 -16.28 12.00 7.46
CA ILE A 371 -16.51 13.04 6.47
C ILE A 371 -15.23 13.21 5.65
N PHE A 372 -15.38 13.02 4.34
CA PHE A 372 -14.31 13.17 3.35
C PHE A 372 -14.58 14.36 2.45
N VAL A 373 -13.56 15.18 2.25
CA VAL A 373 -13.62 16.39 1.43
C VAL A 373 -12.41 16.42 0.52
N SER A 374 -12.64 16.67 -0.77
CA SER A 374 -11.59 16.97 -1.73
C SER A 374 -11.51 18.49 -1.92
N ALA A 375 -10.32 19.06 -1.75
CA ALA A 375 -10.08 20.50 -1.93
C ALA A 375 -8.92 20.73 -2.92
N PRO A 376 -9.04 21.64 -3.89
CA PRO A 376 -7.98 21.91 -4.85
C PRO A 376 -6.74 22.44 -4.12
N TYR A 377 -5.59 21.85 -4.41
CA TYR A 377 -4.34 22.15 -3.72
C TYR A 377 -3.76 23.50 -4.14
N ALA A 378 -3.80 23.82 -5.44
CA ALA A 378 -3.19 25.04 -5.97
C ALA A 378 -3.75 26.34 -5.32
N PRO A 379 -5.07 26.51 -5.10
CA PRO A 379 -5.63 27.67 -4.39
C PRO A 379 -5.19 27.82 -2.92
N LEU A 380 -4.80 26.72 -2.25
CA LEU A 380 -4.27 26.78 -0.88
C LEU A 380 -2.95 27.56 -0.85
N ASN A 381 -2.12 27.41 -1.89
CA ASN A 381 -0.87 28.16 -2.08
C ASN A 381 0.03 28.13 -0.84
N PHE A 382 0.25 26.93 -0.29
CA PHE A 382 1.15 26.73 0.84
C PHE A 382 2.56 27.20 0.50
N SER A 383 3.11 28.07 1.34
CA SER A 383 4.43 28.67 1.15
C SER A 383 5.43 28.25 2.23
N ALA A 384 4.94 27.70 3.33
CA ALA A 384 5.77 27.11 4.39
C ALA A 384 5.92 25.58 4.22
N PRO A 385 7.05 24.99 4.67
CA PRO A 385 7.24 23.54 4.73
C PRO A 385 6.34 22.86 5.77
N GLN A 386 5.90 23.62 6.77
CA GLN A 386 4.98 23.20 7.84
C GLN A 386 3.87 24.24 7.88
N VAL A 387 2.63 23.81 7.70
CA VAL A 387 1.44 24.66 7.62
C VAL A 387 0.56 24.30 8.82
N PRO A 388 0.43 25.16 9.83
CA PRO A 388 -0.53 24.96 10.90
C PRO A 388 -1.95 24.84 10.33
N MET A 389 -2.69 23.84 10.82
CA MET A 389 -4.07 23.57 10.42
C MET A 389 -4.96 23.43 11.64
N TYR A 390 -6.20 23.90 11.50
CA TYR A 390 -7.18 23.89 12.56
C TYR A 390 -8.51 23.39 12.01
N LEU A 391 -9.06 22.34 12.59
CA LEU A 391 -10.43 21.92 12.32
C LEU A 391 -11.30 22.41 13.46
N VAL A 392 -12.23 23.32 13.17
CA VAL A 392 -13.16 23.87 14.16
C VAL A 392 -14.58 23.43 13.85
N SER A 393 -15.29 23.01 14.88
CA SER A 393 -16.74 22.78 14.87
C SER A 393 -17.44 24.09 15.25
N ILE A 394 -18.31 24.57 14.38
CA ILE A 394 -19.03 25.83 14.54
C ILE A 394 -20.51 25.50 14.65
N GLU A 395 -21.04 25.75 15.83
CA GLU A 395 -22.44 25.51 16.12
C GLU A 395 -23.37 26.46 15.34
N PRO A 396 -24.71 26.27 15.35
CA PRO A 396 -25.59 27.09 14.53
C PRO A 396 -25.43 28.60 14.76
N PHE A 397 -24.76 29.01 15.85
CA PHE A 397 -24.29 30.37 16.07
C PHE A 397 -22.90 30.61 15.44
N PRO A 398 -22.78 31.53 14.46
CA PRO A 398 -21.56 31.71 13.64
C PRO A 398 -20.30 32.19 14.38
N SER A 399 -20.32 32.35 15.70
CA SER A 399 -19.26 32.97 16.49
C SER A 399 -18.79 32.14 17.70
N VAL A 400 -19.29 30.91 17.88
CA VAL A 400 -18.89 30.05 19.00
C VAL A 400 -18.26 28.78 18.45
N VAL A 401 -17.00 28.53 18.84
CA VAL A 401 -16.34 27.26 18.61
C VAL A 401 -16.89 26.26 19.61
N ALA A 402 -17.53 25.22 19.10
CA ALA A 402 -17.99 24.12 19.93
C ALA A 402 -16.83 23.16 20.26
N ASP A 403 -15.91 22.97 19.31
CA ASP A 403 -14.75 22.08 19.44
C ASP A 403 -13.66 22.43 18.42
N GLN A 404 -12.40 22.07 18.69
CA GLN A 404 -11.22 22.38 17.88
C GLN A 404 -10.11 21.33 17.98
N ILE A 405 -9.63 20.86 16.82
CA ILE A 405 -8.42 20.03 16.68
C ILE A 405 -7.33 20.80 15.94
N ASP A 406 -6.16 20.91 16.57
CA ASP A 406 -4.97 21.57 16.00
C ASP A 406 -3.98 20.55 15.48
N THR A 407 -3.52 20.71 14.23
CA THR A 407 -2.50 19.85 13.62
C THR A 407 -1.53 20.66 12.74
N VAL A 408 -0.51 20.00 12.20
CA VAL A 408 0.48 20.60 11.29
C VAL A 408 0.55 19.77 10.03
N PHE A 409 0.38 20.41 8.87
CA PHE A 409 0.58 19.80 7.57
C PHE A 409 2.00 20.03 7.08
N TYR A 410 2.72 18.96 6.79
CA TYR A 410 4.03 19.05 6.17
C TYR A 410 3.82 19.07 4.67
N THR A 411 4.19 20.13 3.96
CA THR A 411 3.97 20.24 2.50
C THR A 411 4.89 19.33 1.69
N ASN A 412 5.99 18.92 2.30
CA ASN A 412 6.91 17.91 1.79
C ASN A 412 7.35 17.03 2.96
N TYR A 413 6.46 16.13 3.38
CA TYR A 413 6.69 15.18 4.47
C TYR A 413 7.94 14.32 4.19
N ASP A 414 8.19 14.01 2.92
CA ASP A 414 9.32 13.18 2.49
C ASP A 414 10.66 13.93 2.37
N ALA A 415 10.70 15.26 2.39
CA ALA A 415 11.96 16.03 2.33
C ALA A 415 12.97 15.62 3.41
N ASN A 416 12.47 15.13 4.54
CA ASN A 416 13.26 14.68 5.68
C ASN A 416 13.29 13.16 5.81
N GLN A 417 12.90 12.42 4.78
CA GLN A 417 12.98 10.97 4.78
C GLN A 417 14.18 10.53 3.94
N PRO A 418 14.92 9.49 4.32
CA PRO A 418 15.99 9.01 3.47
C PRO A 418 15.46 8.50 2.13
N GLU A 419 16.24 8.77 1.09
CA GLU A 419 16.00 8.32 -0.26
C GLU A 419 17.15 7.44 -0.71
N LEU A 420 16.84 6.48 -1.57
CA LEU A 420 17.82 5.61 -2.20
C LEU A 420 17.51 5.54 -3.69
N THR A 421 18.55 5.67 -4.51
CA THR A 421 18.53 5.53 -5.97
C THR A 421 19.46 4.39 -6.34
N VAL A 422 19.02 3.51 -7.25
CA VAL A 422 19.82 2.40 -7.79
C VAL A 422 19.80 2.49 -9.30
N LEU A 423 20.98 2.43 -9.94
CA LEU A 423 21.15 2.59 -11.37
C LEU A 423 22.14 1.57 -11.96
N PRO A 424 21.80 0.94 -13.10
CA PRO A 424 20.48 0.93 -13.73
C PRO A 424 19.44 0.14 -12.89
N PRO A 425 18.13 0.42 -13.04
CA PRO A 425 17.07 -0.30 -12.31
C PRO A 425 16.75 -1.69 -12.88
N LEU A 426 17.19 -1.96 -14.12
CA LEU A 426 17.14 -3.27 -14.77
C LEU A 426 18.57 -3.79 -14.88
N VAL A 427 18.79 -5.04 -14.48
CA VAL A 427 20.11 -5.65 -14.59
C VAL A 427 20.11 -7.15 -14.87
N PRO A 428 21.16 -7.66 -15.55
CA PRO A 428 21.44 -9.08 -15.58
C PRO A 428 21.91 -9.59 -14.21
N PRO A 429 21.75 -10.89 -13.92
CA PRO A 429 22.46 -11.55 -12.83
C PRO A 429 23.97 -11.35 -12.94
N ALA A 430 24.69 -11.50 -11.83
CA ALA A 430 26.15 -11.35 -11.78
C ALA A 430 26.71 -9.95 -12.13
N SER A 431 25.86 -8.99 -12.46
CA SER A 431 26.27 -7.62 -12.77
C SER A 431 26.56 -6.81 -11.50
N THR A 432 26.92 -5.54 -11.65
CA THR A 432 27.09 -4.60 -10.53
C THR A 432 26.34 -3.31 -10.85
N VAL A 433 25.50 -2.84 -9.92
CA VAL A 433 24.81 -1.55 -10.01
C VAL A 433 25.43 -0.50 -9.11
N THR A 434 25.23 0.76 -9.46
CA THR A 434 25.57 1.88 -8.57
C THR A 434 24.35 2.23 -7.74
N PHE A 435 24.53 2.53 -6.46
CA PHE A 435 23.50 3.13 -5.65
C PHE A 435 23.98 4.43 -4.99
N THR A 436 23.06 5.35 -4.81
CA THR A 436 23.25 6.64 -4.12
C THR A 436 22.03 6.92 -3.28
N GLY A 437 22.21 7.34 -2.03
CA GLY A 437 21.15 7.74 -1.13
C GLY A 437 21.46 9.05 -0.42
N SER A 438 20.41 9.69 0.09
CA SER A 438 20.47 11.00 0.77
C SER A 438 19.46 11.03 1.92
N GLY A 439 19.60 12.01 2.82
CA GLY A 439 18.70 12.15 3.96
C GLY A 439 18.95 11.13 5.08
N PHE A 440 20.12 10.49 5.12
CA PHE A 440 20.57 9.65 6.24
C PHE A 440 21.26 10.49 7.32
N THR A 441 21.41 9.92 8.51
CA THR A 441 22.03 10.59 9.66
C THR A 441 23.54 10.77 9.41
N PRO A 442 24.05 12.01 9.31
CA PRO A 442 25.46 12.25 9.03
C PRO A 442 26.40 11.56 10.02
N PHE A 443 27.55 11.10 9.54
CA PHE A 443 28.61 10.46 10.35
C PHE A 443 28.24 9.14 11.03
N THR A 444 27.13 8.52 10.64
CA THR A 444 26.73 7.19 11.13
C THR A 444 27.17 6.08 10.19
N THR A 445 26.90 4.82 10.56
CA THR A 445 26.97 3.70 9.62
C THR A 445 25.61 3.38 9.04
N ALA A 446 25.60 2.89 7.81
CA ALA A 446 24.43 2.39 7.11
C ALA A 446 24.65 0.98 6.60
N ARG A 447 23.59 0.18 6.56
CA ARG A 447 23.60 -1.21 6.12
C ARG A 447 22.70 -1.35 4.91
N LEU A 448 23.22 -1.96 3.85
CA LEU A 448 22.47 -2.23 2.64
C LEU A 448 21.98 -3.68 2.62
N PHE A 449 20.69 -3.86 2.40
CA PHE A 449 19.99 -5.13 2.29
C PHE A 449 19.46 -5.32 0.87
N LEU A 450 19.41 -6.57 0.44
CA LEU A 450 18.75 -7.03 -0.77
C LEU A 450 17.69 -8.06 -0.36
N ASP A 451 16.40 -7.75 -0.54
CA ASP A 451 15.27 -8.56 -0.04
C ASP A 451 15.48 -9.03 1.41
N ASP A 452 15.72 -8.06 2.30
CA ASP A 452 15.93 -8.26 3.74
C ASP A 452 17.23 -9.02 4.12
N THR A 453 18.03 -9.46 3.15
CA THR A 453 19.35 -10.06 3.38
C THR A 453 20.42 -8.99 3.41
N LEU A 454 21.19 -8.90 4.51
CA LEU A 454 22.34 -7.98 4.59
C LEU A 454 23.34 -8.31 3.48
N TRP A 455 23.54 -7.37 2.57
CA TRP A 455 24.22 -7.63 1.31
C TRP A 455 25.64 -7.06 1.26
N LEU A 456 25.81 -5.82 1.74
CA LEU A 456 27.11 -5.18 1.81
C LEU A 456 27.59 -5.03 3.25
N PRO A 457 28.93 -4.96 3.49
CA PRO A 457 29.47 -4.49 4.74
C PRO A 457 28.92 -3.10 5.11
N PRO A 458 28.96 -2.71 6.40
CA PRO A 458 28.54 -1.37 6.82
C PRO A 458 29.24 -0.27 6.02
N LEU A 459 28.43 0.67 5.54
CA LEU A 459 28.81 1.85 4.77
C LEU A 459 28.91 3.05 5.72
N THR A 460 29.78 4.00 5.46
CA THR A 460 29.81 5.27 6.20
C THR A 460 28.86 6.27 5.54
N VAL A 461 27.99 6.89 6.34
CA VAL A 461 27.15 8.02 5.90
C VAL A 461 27.99 9.29 5.94
N ASN A 462 28.05 9.99 4.80
CA ASN A 462 28.81 11.21 4.62
C ASN A 462 28.30 12.36 5.52
N PRO A 463 29.10 13.42 5.72
CA PRO A 463 28.71 14.60 6.50
C PRO A 463 27.44 15.31 6.03
N ASP A 464 27.09 15.17 4.75
CA ASP A 464 25.90 15.74 4.12
C ASP A 464 24.68 14.80 4.18
N GLY A 465 24.81 13.66 4.88
CA GLY A 465 23.74 12.66 4.96
C GLY A 465 23.60 11.78 3.72
N SER A 466 24.58 11.84 2.79
CA SER A 466 24.61 10.95 1.63
C SER A 466 25.31 9.62 1.91
N VAL A 467 24.95 8.59 1.16
CA VAL A 467 25.61 7.27 1.17
C VAL A 467 25.62 6.73 -0.26
N GLY A 468 26.63 5.95 -0.65
CA GLY A 468 26.66 5.39 -2.00
C GLY A 468 27.73 4.33 -2.17
N GLY A 469 27.63 3.56 -3.25
CA GLY A 469 28.57 2.49 -3.54
C GLY A 469 28.16 1.64 -4.74
N LEU A 470 28.84 0.51 -4.87
CA LEU A 470 28.57 -0.53 -5.86
C LEU A 470 27.87 -1.71 -5.19
N LEU A 471 26.84 -2.23 -5.85
CA LEU A 471 26.00 -3.34 -5.39
C LEU A 471 26.14 -4.51 -6.40
N PRO A 472 26.90 -5.57 -6.06
CA PRO A 472 27.02 -6.75 -6.92
C PRO A 472 25.73 -7.59 -6.85
N ILE A 473 25.24 -8.09 -7.98
CA ILE A 473 23.98 -8.85 -8.07
C ILE A 473 24.28 -10.35 -8.00
N PRO A 474 23.52 -11.14 -7.19
CA PRO A 474 23.76 -12.57 -7.07
C PRO A 474 23.69 -13.31 -8.40
N LEU A 475 24.47 -14.38 -8.50
CA LEU A 475 24.44 -15.34 -9.61
C LEU A 475 23.48 -16.51 -9.33
N GLN A 476 23.07 -16.73 -8.07
CA GLN A 476 22.34 -17.93 -7.65
C GLN A 476 20.82 -17.72 -7.48
N PRO A 477 19.99 -18.75 -7.78
CA PRO A 477 18.54 -18.74 -7.61
C PRO A 477 18.05 -18.35 -6.21
N PRO A 478 16.90 -17.65 -6.09
CA PRO A 478 16.12 -17.09 -7.18
C PRO A 478 16.83 -15.83 -7.68
N SER A 479 17.49 -15.90 -8.83
CA SER A 479 18.37 -14.87 -9.42
C SER A 479 17.61 -13.92 -10.33
N TYR A 480 16.28 -14.04 -10.37
CA TYR A 480 15.40 -13.34 -11.30
C TYR A 480 14.19 -12.82 -10.55
N GLY A 481 13.78 -11.59 -10.87
CA GLY A 481 12.66 -10.91 -10.25
C GLY A 481 13.06 -9.58 -9.62
N PHE A 482 12.12 -9.00 -8.87
CA PHE A 482 12.30 -7.72 -8.21
C PHE A 482 12.93 -7.93 -6.84
N TYR A 483 14.00 -7.19 -6.57
CA TYR A 483 14.66 -7.11 -5.28
C TYR A 483 14.44 -5.74 -4.68
N PHE A 484 14.14 -5.70 -3.38
CA PHE A 484 14.19 -4.48 -2.60
C PHE A 484 15.63 -4.21 -2.18
N VAL A 485 16.20 -3.11 -2.69
CA VAL A 485 17.45 -2.57 -2.18
C VAL A 485 17.10 -1.61 -1.04
N THR A 486 17.47 -1.96 0.18
CA THR A 486 17.13 -1.15 1.37
C THR A 486 18.40 -0.70 2.05
N VAL A 487 18.50 0.58 2.41
CA VAL A 487 19.57 1.13 3.25
C VAL A 487 18.98 1.61 4.57
N ILE A 488 19.57 1.14 5.67
CA ILE A 488 19.17 1.50 7.04
C ILE A 488 20.38 2.06 7.78
N ASP A 489 20.28 3.28 8.31
CA ASP A 489 21.34 3.86 9.16
C ASP A 489 21.20 3.46 10.65
N ASP A 490 22.19 3.81 11.47
CA ASP A 490 22.18 3.52 12.90
C ASP A 490 21.03 4.22 13.66
N ALA A 491 20.48 5.31 13.10
CA ALA A 491 19.32 6.00 13.64
C ALA A 491 17.98 5.38 13.17
N GLN A 492 18.03 4.21 12.52
CA GLN A 492 16.88 3.48 11.98
C GLN A 492 16.12 4.25 10.88
N ARG A 493 16.79 5.18 10.19
CA ARG A 493 16.21 5.84 9.02
C ARG A 493 16.39 4.93 7.81
N VAL A 494 15.30 4.74 7.06
CA VAL A 494 15.25 3.78 5.95
C VAL A 494 15.06 4.51 4.62
N GLY A 495 15.95 4.24 3.68
CA GLY A 495 15.76 4.55 2.25
C GLY A 495 15.71 3.24 1.48
N PHE A 496 14.85 3.13 0.47
CA PHE A 496 14.76 1.92 -0.34
C PHE A 496 14.59 2.26 -1.82
N ASN A 497 14.98 1.32 -2.67
CA ASN A 497 14.69 1.30 -4.10
C ASN A 497 14.37 -0.14 -4.51
N VAL A 498 13.91 -0.32 -5.74
CA VAL A 498 13.66 -1.64 -6.32
C VAL A 498 14.59 -1.83 -7.50
N LEU A 499 15.19 -3.01 -7.54
CA LEU A 499 16.02 -3.48 -8.64
C LEU A 499 15.31 -4.65 -9.30
N HIS A 500 15.21 -4.67 -10.62
CA HIS A 500 14.67 -5.81 -11.35
C HIS A 500 15.82 -6.57 -12.01
N VAL A 501 16.06 -7.79 -11.53
CA VAL A 501 17.01 -8.70 -12.16
C VAL A 501 16.23 -9.52 -13.18
N LEU A 502 16.51 -9.31 -14.46
CA LEU A 502 15.77 -10.00 -15.51
C LEU A 502 16.28 -11.44 -15.66
N PRO A 503 15.39 -12.43 -15.86
CA PRO A 503 15.79 -13.67 -16.48
C PRO A 503 16.30 -13.36 -17.87
N CYS A 504 17.57 -13.67 -18.12
CA CYS A 504 18.06 -13.74 -19.48
C CYS A 504 17.36 -14.95 -20.12
N ILE A 505 16.34 -14.69 -20.92
CA ILE A 505 15.71 -15.73 -21.73
C ILE A 505 16.67 -16.00 -22.88
N ALA A 506 17.28 -17.18 -22.89
CA ALA A 506 18.20 -17.58 -23.95
C ALA A 506 17.52 -17.41 -25.32
N GLY A 507 18.05 -16.48 -26.13
CA GLY A 507 17.57 -16.14 -27.46
C GLY A 507 16.64 -14.92 -27.53
N ASP A 508 16.16 -14.36 -26.42
CA ASP A 508 15.31 -13.15 -26.43
C ASP A 508 16.20 -11.88 -26.42
N CYS A 509 16.90 -11.66 -27.52
CA CYS A 509 17.87 -10.58 -27.66
C CYS A 509 17.20 -9.20 -27.80
N ASN A 510 15.89 -9.12 -28.08
CA ASN A 510 15.15 -7.86 -28.17
C ASN A 510 14.39 -7.50 -26.87
N ARG A 511 14.28 -8.43 -25.91
CA ARG A 511 13.63 -8.29 -24.60
C ARG A 511 12.10 -8.13 -24.67
N ASP A 512 11.45 -8.74 -25.66
CA ASP A 512 10.00 -8.72 -25.78
C ASP A 512 9.32 -9.89 -25.04
N GLY A 513 10.12 -10.78 -24.45
CA GLY A 513 9.67 -11.96 -23.70
C GLY A 513 9.46 -13.19 -24.57
N VAL A 514 9.72 -13.13 -25.89
CA VAL A 514 9.45 -14.21 -26.84
C VAL A 514 10.60 -14.37 -27.82
N VAL A 515 11.28 -15.52 -27.81
CA VAL A 515 12.31 -15.84 -28.80
C VAL A 515 11.67 -16.02 -30.19
N ASN A 516 11.91 -15.07 -31.09
CA ASN A 516 11.35 -15.04 -32.43
C ASN A 516 12.28 -14.31 -33.42
N SER A 517 11.82 -14.10 -34.67
CA SER A 517 12.65 -13.48 -35.72
C SER A 517 13.10 -12.05 -35.40
N LEU A 518 12.44 -11.36 -34.48
CA LEU A 518 12.81 -10.02 -34.04
C LEU A 518 14.10 -10.02 -33.20
N ASP A 519 14.55 -11.17 -32.71
CA ASP A 519 15.79 -11.32 -31.93
C ASP A 519 17.04 -11.44 -32.80
N ILE A 520 16.87 -11.72 -34.10
CA ILE A 520 17.99 -12.01 -35.01
C ILE A 520 18.94 -10.83 -35.13
N ASP A 521 18.42 -9.62 -35.34
CA ASP A 521 19.23 -8.42 -35.49
C ASP A 521 20.06 -8.12 -34.22
N PRO A 522 19.46 -8.02 -33.01
CA PRO A 522 20.23 -7.82 -31.79
C PRO A 522 21.18 -8.98 -31.46
N PHE A 523 20.82 -10.23 -31.78
CA PHE A 523 21.73 -11.38 -31.65
C PHE A 523 22.97 -11.25 -32.56
N ILE A 524 22.81 -10.84 -33.83
CA ILE A 524 23.93 -10.60 -34.74
C ILE A 524 24.82 -9.48 -34.20
N LEU A 525 24.23 -8.41 -33.63
CA LEU A 525 25.02 -7.35 -33.00
C LEU A 525 25.85 -7.89 -31.84
N ALA A 526 25.32 -8.82 -31.04
CA ALA A 526 26.03 -9.46 -29.94
C ALA A 526 27.20 -10.34 -30.43
N VAL A 527 26.93 -11.30 -31.33
CA VAL A 527 27.94 -12.24 -31.88
C VAL A 527 29.06 -11.52 -32.65
N THR A 528 28.75 -10.40 -33.30
CA THR A 528 29.75 -9.60 -34.02
C THR A 528 30.52 -8.62 -33.13
N GLY A 529 30.18 -8.52 -31.84
CA GLY A 529 30.74 -7.54 -30.90
C GLY A 529 30.37 -6.09 -31.23
N ALA A 530 29.30 -5.88 -32.00
CA ALA A 530 28.79 -4.55 -32.37
C ALA A 530 27.92 -3.92 -31.28
N THR A 531 27.50 -4.69 -30.27
CA THR A 531 26.88 -4.21 -29.04
C THR A 531 27.69 -4.63 -27.81
N ASN A 532 27.65 -3.80 -26.77
CA ASN A 532 28.12 -4.13 -25.42
C ASN A 532 26.96 -4.04 -24.41
N ASP A 533 25.71 -4.10 -24.89
CA ASP A 533 24.53 -4.14 -24.01
C ASP A 533 24.53 -5.49 -23.26
N PRO A 534 24.72 -5.50 -21.94
CA PRO A 534 24.89 -6.72 -21.18
C PRO A 534 23.63 -7.57 -21.14
N ASP A 535 22.44 -6.99 -21.33
CA ASP A 535 21.19 -7.76 -21.43
C ASP A 535 21.17 -8.57 -22.72
N ILE A 536 21.55 -7.95 -23.85
CA ILE A 536 21.62 -8.62 -25.15
C ILE A 536 22.72 -9.69 -25.13
N LEU A 537 23.88 -9.40 -24.54
CA LEU A 537 24.96 -10.37 -24.43
C LEU A 537 24.55 -11.59 -23.58
N CYS A 538 23.83 -11.36 -22.49
CA CYS A 538 23.32 -12.45 -21.65
C CYS A 538 22.25 -13.31 -22.37
N ALA A 539 21.36 -12.69 -23.16
CA ALA A 539 20.38 -13.42 -23.96
C ALA A 539 21.02 -14.13 -25.17
N ALA A 540 22.15 -13.62 -25.69
CA ALA A 540 22.83 -14.16 -26.86
C ALA A 540 23.80 -15.32 -26.54
N ASP A 541 24.27 -15.46 -25.30
CA ASP A 541 25.04 -16.62 -24.80
C ASP A 541 24.10 -17.82 -24.57
N VAL A 542 23.49 -18.29 -25.65
CA VAL A 542 22.44 -19.31 -25.63
C VAL A 542 22.99 -20.72 -25.37
N ASN A 543 24.31 -20.91 -25.46
CA ASN A 543 24.97 -22.16 -25.08
C ASN A 543 25.45 -22.17 -23.61
N GLU A 544 25.33 -21.03 -22.91
CA GLU A 544 25.70 -20.81 -21.51
C GLU A 544 27.20 -21.07 -21.20
N ASP A 545 28.10 -20.83 -22.15
CA ASP A 545 29.53 -21.02 -21.96
C ASP A 545 30.27 -19.78 -21.43
N GLY A 546 29.54 -18.66 -21.30
CA GLY A 546 30.04 -17.39 -20.78
C GLY A 546 30.60 -16.47 -21.86
N THR A 547 30.56 -16.86 -23.14
CA THR A 547 31.08 -16.08 -24.26
C THR A 547 30.10 -16.07 -25.43
N VAL A 548 29.68 -14.88 -25.88
CA VAL A 548 28.87 -14.76 -27.10
C VAL A 548 29.77 -14.85 -28.34
N ASP A 549 29.73 -15.96 -29.07
CA ASP A 549 30.52 -16.16 -30.28
C ASP A 549 29.80 -16.98 -31.37
N GLY A 550 30.57 -17.54 -32.32
CA GLY A 550 30.01 -18.32 -33.43
C GLY A 550 29.35 -19.65 -32.99
N LEU A 551 29.64 -20.13 -31.78
CA LEU A 551 29.08 -21.36 -31.21
C LEU A 551 27.62 -21.18 -30.80
N ASP A 552 27.21 -19.95 -30.45
CA ASP A 552 25.83 -19.60 -30.10
C ASP A 552 24.88 -19.66 -31.29
N ILE A 553 25.39 -19.42 -32.52
CA ILE A 553 24.56 -19.32 -33.72
C ILE A 553 23.72 -20.58 -33.92
N GLN A 554 24.32 -21.77 -33.73
CA GLN A 554 23.60 -23.01 -33.96
C GLN A 554 22.49 -23.25 -32.93
N VAL A 555 22.75 -22.91 -31.66
CA VAL A 555 21.79 -23.06 -30.57
C VAL A 555 20.67 -22.04 -30.72
N PHE A 556 21.00 -20.80 -31.08
CA PHE A 556 20.03 -19.73 -31.31
C PHE A 556 19.07 -20.07 -32.45
N VAL A 557 19.59 -20.57 -33.58
CA VAL A 557 18.77 -21.04 -34.71
C VAL A 557 17.86 -22.21 -34.31
N ALA A 558 18.33 -23.10 -33.43
CA ALA A 558 17.52 -24.21 -32.94
C ALA A 558 16.36 -23.75 -32.04
N ILE A 559 16.53 -22.67 -31.27
CA ILE A 559 15.47 -22.10 -30.41
C ILE A 559 14.48 -21.27 -31.25
N LEU A 560 14.94 -20.63 -32.32
CA LEU A 560 14.13 -19.83 -33.26
C LEU A 560 13.11 -20.62 -34.08
N LEU A 561 13.37 -21.91 -34.33
CA LEU A 561 12.59 -22.78 -35.19
C LEU A 561 11.86 -23.81 -34.32
N PRO A 562 10.60 -23.57 -33.90
CA PRO A 562 9.86 -24.49 -33.04
C PRO A 562 9.61 -25.87 -33.68
#